data_AF-A0A061NRS5-F1
#
_entry.id   AF-A0A061NRS5-F1
#
_cell.length_a   1.000
_cell.length_b   1.000
_cell.length_c   1.000
_cell.angle_alpha   90.00
_cell.angle_beta   90.00
_cell.angle_gamma   90.00
#
_symmetry.space_group_name_H-M   'P 1'
#
loop_
_entity.id
_entity.type
_entity.pdbx_description
1 polymer ?
#
loop_
_entity_poly.entity_id
_entity_poly.type
_entity_poly.pdbx_seq_one_letter_code
_entity_poly.pdbx_strand_id
1 'polypeptide(L)' 'MAQEKHADYEQLEMLRAKMVTAAEQHGLAHPLVMHYSRQIDTRHSNMMKTKPDNPDVAPIG' A
#
# COMPACT_ATOMS: atom_id res chain seq x y z
N MET A 1 0.33 14.44 21.26
CA MET A 1 0.30 14.55 19.79
C MET A 1 0.28 13.13 19.22
N ALA A 2 -0.90 12.53 19.04
CA ALA A 2 -1.03 11.13 18.62
C ALA A 2 -2.24 10.89 17.69
N GLN A 3 -2.65 11.92 16.94
CA GLN A 3 -3.91 11.88 16.17
C GLN A 3 -3.71 11.84 14.65
N GLU A 4 -2.51 12.07 14.13
CA GLU A 4 -2.25 12.11 12.68
C GLU A 4 -1.99 10.74 12.03
N LYS A 5 -1.53 9.74 12.80
CA LYS A 5 -1.19 8.43 12.21
C LYS A 5 -2.40 7.62 11.74
N HIS A 6 -3.57 7.80 12.34
CA HIS A 6 -4.73 6.93 12.08
C HIS A 6 -5.27 7.06 10.65
N ALA A 7 -5.40 8.29 10.14
CA ALA A 7 -6.01 8.54 8.84
C ALA A 7 -5.22 7.92 7.67
N ASP A 8 -3.88 7.92 7.76
CA ASP A 8 -3.04 7.31 6.72
C ASP A 8 -3.14 5.79 6.70
N TYR A 9 -3.28 5.14 7.86
CA TYR A 9 -3.49 3.69 7.94
C TYR A 9 -4.88 3.29 7.43
N GLU A 10 -5.94 4.04 7.76
CA GLU A 10 -7.30 3.76 7.27
C GLU A 10 -7.38 3.78 5.74
N GLN A 11 -6.74 4.77 5.14
CA GLN A 11 -6.71 4.89 3.69
C GLN A 11 -5.90 3.78 3.02
N LEU A 12 -4.87 3.27 3.69
CA LEU A 12 -4.08 2.16 3.21
C LEU A 12 -4.85 0.84 3.30
N GLU A 13 -5.63 0.66 4.36
CA GLU A 13 -6.54 -0.47 4.53
C GLU A 13 -7.65 -0.47 3.49
N MET A 14 -8.21 0.70 3.14
CA MET A 14 -9.16 0.82 2.03
C MET A 14 -8.56 0.39 0.69
N LEU A 15 -7.31 0.76 0.41
CA LEU A 15 -6.61 0.34 -0.81
C LEU A 15 -6.35 -1.18 -0.81
N ARG A 16 -5.99 -1.76 0.34
CA ARG A 16 -5.84 -3.21 0.50
C ARG A 16 -7.15 -3.95 0.24
N ALA A 17 -8.26 -3.47 0.80
CA ALA A 17 -9.58 -4.05 0.57
C ALA A 17 -9.93 -4.05 -0.93
N LYS A 18 -9.70 -2.92 -1.63
CA LYS A 18 -9.91 -2.83 -3.10
C LYS A 18 -9.02 -3.79 -3.89
N MET A 19 -7.77 -3.97 -3.47
CA MET A 19 -6.85 -4.92 -4.10
C MET A 19 -7.32 -6.36 -3.95
N VAL A 20 -7.75 -6.75 -2.74
CA VAL A 20 -8.25 -8.10 -2.45
C VAL A 20 -9.52 -8.35 -3.27
N THR A 21 -10.50 -7.44 -3.24
CA THR A 21 -11.72 -7.58 -4.04
C THR A 21 -11.42 -7.69 -5.54
N ALA A 22 -10.48 -6.89 -6.07
CA ALA A 22 -10.07 -7.00 -7.47
C ALA A 22 -9.41 -8.35 -7.78
N ALA A 23 -8.62 -8.90 -6.85
CA ALA A 23 -8.00 -10.21 -7.00
C ALA A 23 -9.02 -11.35 -6.93
N GLU A 24 -10.03 -11.24 -6.08
CA GLU A 24 -11.14 -12.20 -5.99
C GLU A 24 -11.99 -12.19 -7.26
N GLN A 25 -12.24 -11.01 -7.86
CA GLN A 25 -13.09 -10.87 -9.04
C GLN A 25 -12.38 -11.19 -10.36
N HIS A 26 -11.10 -10.84 -10.47
CA HIS A 26 -10.39 -10.88 -11.76
C HIS A 26 -9.11 -11.73 -11.74
N GLY A 27 -8.71 -12.23 -10.58
CA GLY A 27 -7.45 -12.95 -10.38
C GLY A 27 -6.26 -12.03 -10.09
N LEU A 28 -5.21 -12.62 -9.51
CA LEU A 28 -4.01 -11.91 -9.04
C LEU A 28 -3.22 -11.22 -10.17
N ALA A 29 -3.27 -11.75 -11.39
CA ALA A 29 -2.56 -11.20 -12.54
C ALA A 29 -3.29 -10.03 -13.22
N HIS A 30 -4.46 -9.64 -12.72
CA HIS A 30 -5.24 -8.58 -13.35
C HIS A 30 -4.57 -7.21 -13.18
N PRO A 31 -4.52 -6.34 -14.21
CA PRO A 31 -3.87 -5.04 -14.14
C PRO A 31 -4.42 -4.15 -13.02
N LEU A 32 -5.67 -4.35 -12.61
CA LEU A 32 -6.28 -3.62 -11.49
C LEU A 32 -5.63 -3.97 -10.14
N VAL A 33 -5.25 -5.24 -9.93
CA VAL A 33 -4.55 -5.68 -8.71
C VAL A 33 -3.14 -5.07 -8.67
N MET A 34 -2.44 -5.08 -9.81
CA MET A 34 -1.13 -4.43 -9.96
C MET A 34 -1.21 -2.92 -9.72
N HIS A 35 -2.27 -2.28 -10.21
CA HIS A 35 -2.52 -0.86 -10.01
C HIS A 35 -2.72 -0.52 -8.52
N TYR A 36 -3.51 -1.31 -7.79
CA TYR A 36 -3.69 -1.10 -6.35
C TYR A 36 -2.41 -1.43 -5.55
N SER A 37 -1.68 -2.47 -5.92
CA SER A 37 -0.39 -2.82 -5.31
C SER A 37 0.60 -1.65 -5.39
N ARG A 38 0.74 -1.02 -6.56
CA ARG A 38 1.62 0.14 -6.75
C ARG A 38 1.19 1.36 -5.93
N GLN A 39 -0.10 1.60 -5.78
CA GLN A 39 -0.62 2.70 -4.95
C GLN A 39 -0.36 2.45 -3.45
N ILE A 40 -0.54 1.22 -2.99
CA ILE A 40 -0.24 0.81 -1.62
C ILE A 40 1.25 1.00 -1.32
N ASP A 41 2.13 0.54 -2.21
CA ASP A 41 3.59 0.69 -2.07
C ASP A 41 4.02 2.15 -2.04
N THR A 42 3.52 2.97 -2.97
CA THR A 42 3.83 4.41 -3.02
C THR A 42 3.42 5.11 -1.72
N ARG A 43 2.24 4.75 -1.18
CA ARG A 43 1.73 5.33 0.05
C ARG A 43 2.54 4.86 1.27
N HIS A 44 2.85 3.57 1.34
CA HIS A 44 3.74 3.02 2.38
C HIS A 44 5.11 3.69 2.35
N SER A 45 5.72 3.84 1.17
CA SER A 45 7.00 4.52 0.99
C SER A 45 6.95 5.97 1.46
N ASN A 46 5.89 6.71 1.15
CA ASN A 46 5.72 8.09 1.62
C ASN A 46 5.51 8.18 3.13
N MET A 47 4.79 7.23 3.75
CA MET A 47 4.68 7.13 5.20
C MET A 47 6.04 6.80 5.85
N MET A 48 6.83 5.91 5.23
CA MET A 48 8.13 5.49 5.73
C MET A 48 9.24 6.53 5.56
N LYS A 49 9.20 7.37 4.52
CA LYS A 49 10.14 8.50 4.34
C LYS A 49 10.15 9.50 5.49
N THR A 50 9.13 9.48 6.35
CA THR A 50 9.07 10.29 7.58
C THR A 50 9.78 9.65 8.79
N LYS A 51 10.31 8.43 8.64
CA LYS A 51 11.17 7.75 9.62
C LYS A 51 12.54 7.47 8.99
N PRO A 52 13.62 8.11 9.47
CA PRO A 52 14.94 7.67 9.05
C PRO A 52 15.22 6.29 9.66
N ASP A 53 15.76 5.40 8.83
CA ASP A 53 16.37 4.10 9.16
C ASP A 53 15.46 2.85 9.09
N ASN A 54 15.36 2.27 7.88
CA ASN A 54 15.67 0.85 7.64
C ASN A 54 15.70 0.55 6.11
N PRO A 55 16.85 0.17 5.52
CA PRO A 55 17.00 -0.09 4.08
C PRO A 55 16.56 -1.50 3.61
N ASP A 56 15.65 -2.17 4.32
CA ASP A 56 15.27 -3.56 4.03
C ASP A 56 13.89 -3.68 3.37
N VAL A 57 13.72 -3.06 2.20
CA VAL A 57 12.76 -3.53 1.18
C VAL A 57 13.27 -3.07 -0.17
N ALA A 58 14.15 -3.87 -0.78
CA ALA A 58 14.54 -3.69 -2.17
C ALA A 58 13.32 -3.88 -3.09
N PRO A 59 13.20 -3.11 -4.19
CA PRO A 59 12.19 -3.36 -5.20
C PRO A 59 12.45 -4.73 -5.83
N ILE A 60 11.47 -5.63 -5.76
CA ILE A 60 11.50 -6.90 -6.49
C ILE A 60 11.29 -6.55 -7.97
N GLY A 61 12.40 -6.50 -8.72
CA GLY A 61 12.46 -6.39 -10.17
C GLY A 61 12.95 -7.68 -10.79
#